data_AF-A0A946GH76-F1
#
_entry.id   AF-A0A946GH76-F1
#
_cell.length_a   1.000
_cell.length_b   1.000
_cell.length_c   1.000
_cell.angle_alpha   90.00
_cell.angle_beta   90.00
_cell.angle_gamma   90.00
#
_symmetry.space_group_name_H-M   'P 1'
#
loop_
_entity.id
_entity.type
_entity.pdbx_description
1 polymer ?
#
loop_
_entity_poly.entity_id
_entity_poly.type
_entity_poly.pdbx_seq_one_letter_code
_entity_poly.pdbx_strand_id
1 'polypeptide(L)'
;MMLEIKIVVDGPFYFKGSFTYIDEQMTCRHMAGESLVFCRCGRTNRAPFCDQSHNSFFFNTHDQLERKYAVSGKLTNQEGGEVVVAAIQNGPMHISGAVSIVDDSGVTWRGTQVKLCRCGLSQIKPFCDGTHKKTNRLNQ
;
A
#
# COMPACT_ATOMS: atom_id res chain seq x y z
N MET A 1 -8.85 -8.77 -14.31
CA MET A 1 -9.23 -8.49 -12.91
C MET A 1 -8.22 -7.49 -12.34
N MET A 2 -8.70 -6.44 -11.67
CA MET A 2 -7.88 -5.35 -11.11
C MET A 2 -7.56 -5.66 -9.64
N LEU A 3 -6.37 -5.27 -9.17
CA LEU A 3 -6.07 -5.29 -7.73
C LEU A 3 -6.82 -4.15 -7.03
N GLU A 4 -7.58 -4.45 -5.99
CA GLU A 4 -8.18 -3.46 -5.11
C GLU A 4 -7.34 -3.33 -3.83
N ILE A 5 -7.01 -2.11 -3.44
CA ILE A 5 -6.34 -1.79 -2.19
C ILE A 5 -7.28 -0.93 -1.35
N LYS A 6 -7.84 -1.51 -0.30
CA LYS A 6 -8.61 -0.76 0.69
C LYS A 6 -7.69 -0.17 1.74
N ILE A 7 -7.84 1.13 1.97
CA ILE A 7 -7.23 1.87 3.07
C ILE A 7 -8.21 1.89 4.22
N VAL A 8 -7.78 1.41 5.38
CA VAL A 8 -8.54 1.58 6.62
C VAL A 8 -8.01 2.80 7.35
N VAL A 9 -8.90 3.72 7.72
CA VAL A 9 -8.59 4.89 8.55
C VAL A 9 -7.83 4.43 9.79
N ASP A 10 -6.67 5.04 10.04
CA ASP A 10 -5.79 4.71 11.17
C ASP A 10 -5.35 3.23 11.25
N GLY A 11 -5.54 2.49 10.16
CA GLY A 11 -5.36 1.05 10.05
C GLY A 11 -4.44 0.63 8.91
N PRO A 12 -4.45 -0.67 8.57
CA PRO A 12 -3.58 -1.23 7.54
C PRO A 12 -4.11 -0.99 6.12
N PHE A 13 -3.37 -1.53 5.15
CA PHE A 13 -3.86 -1.75 3.80
C PHE A 13 -4.41 -3.18 3.66
N TYR A 14 -5.54 -3.33 2.97
CA TYR A 14 -6.06 -4.62 2.52
C TYR A 14 -5.91 -4.72 1.00
N PHE A 15 -5.12 -5.67 0.54
CA PHE A 15 -4.92 -5.96 -0.87
C PHE A 15 -5.78 -7.15 -1.25
N LYS A 16 -6.70 -6.98 -2.20
CA LYS A 16 -7.64 -8.01 -2.65
C LYS A 16 -7.62 -8.11 -4.17
N GLY A 17 -7.44 -9.32 -4.69
CA GLY A 17 -7.42 -9.60 -6.13
C GLY A 17 -6.34 -10.61 -6.49
N SER A 18 -6.07 -10.75 -7.78
CA SER A 18 -5.00 -11.61 -8.28
C SER A 18 -3.75 -10.79 -8.59
N PHE A 19 -2.62 -11.14 -7.97
CA PHE A 19 -1.36 -10.43 -8.13
C PHE A 19 -0.17 -11.31 -7.75
N THR A 20 1.02 -10.97 -8.23
CA THR A 20 2.29 -11.56 -7.77
C THR A 20 2.87 -10.69 -6.67
N TYR A 21 3.03 -11.26 -5.49
CA TYR A 21 3.69 -10.62 -4.36
C TYR A 21 5.19 -10.94 -4.36
N ILE A 22 6.03 -9.93 -4.24
CA ILE A 22 7.48 -10.04 -4.07
C ILE A 22 7.82 -9.52 -2.68
N ASP A 23 8.39 -10.36 -1.82
CA ASP A 23 8.83 -9.94 -0.50
C ASP A 23 10.19 -9.23 -0.50
N GLU A 24 10.63 -8.76 0.67
CA GLU A 24 11.87 -8.01 0.82
C GLU A 24 13.13 -8.86 0.54
N GLN A 25 12.99 -10.19 0.42
CA GLN A 25 14.04 -11.15 0.08
C GLN A 25 13.98 -11.58 -1.40
N MET A 26 13.14 -10.91 -2.21
CA MET A 26 12.89 -11.24 -3.62
C MET A 26 12.20 -12.59 -3.85
N THR A 27 11.53 -13.14 -2.82
CA THR A 27 10.71 -14.34 -2.99
C THR A 27 9.39 -13.95 -3.65
N CYS A 28 9.08 -14.58 -4.78
CA CYS A 28 7.84 -14.36 -5.52
C CYS A 28 6.75 -15.36 -5.09
N ARG A 29 5.52 -14.88 -4.88
CA ARG A 29 4.33 -15.69 -4.61
C ARG A 29 3.17 -15.22 -5.47
N HIS A 30 2.50 -16.14 -6.14
CA HIS A 30 1.30 -15.83 -6.91
C HIS A 30 0.07 -15.90 -5.99
N MET A 31 -0.65 -14.79 -5.86
CA MET A 31 -1.86 -14.68 -5.07
C MET A 31 -3.06 -14.83 -6.02
N ALA A 32 -3.74 -15.97 -5.99
CA ALA A 32 -4.86 -16.27 -6.89
C ALA A 32 -6.21 -15.82 -6.29
N GLY A 33 -6.37 -14.53 -6.01
CA GLY A 33 -7.59 -13.96 -5.42
C GLY A 33 -7.57 -13.90 -3.88
N GLU A 34 -6.49 -14.38 -3.27
CA GLU A 34 -6.24 -14.25 -1.83
C GLU A 34 -6.01 -12.79 -1.41
N SER A 35 -6.31 -12.49 -0.15
CA SER A 35 -6.12 -11.15 0.42
C SER A 35 -4.89 -11.10 1.31
N LEU A 36 -4.09 -10.05 1.17
CA LEU A 36 -2.98 -9.75 2.07
C LEU A 36 -3.24 -8.45 2.82
N VAL A 37 -2.83 -8.40 4.09
CA VAL A 37 -2.97 -7.22 4.95
C VAL A 37 -1.60 -6.69 5.29
N PHE A 38 -1.26 -5.51 4.77
CA PHE A 38 0.05 -4.89 4.95
C PHE A 38 0.03 -3.79 5.99
N CYS A 39 1.10 -3.72 6.76
CA CYS A 39 1.27 -2.66 7.75
C CYS A 39 1.42 -1.30 7.05
N ARG A 40 0.72 -0.30 7.57
CA ARG A 40 0.81 1.10 7.11
C ARG A 40 1.47 2.01 8.16
N CYS A 41 1.40 1.63 9.43
CA CYS A 41 1.85 2.44 10.56
C CYS A 41 3.37 2.39 10.81
N GLY A 42 4.07 1.40 10.25
CA GLY A 42 5.51 1.20 10.45
C GLY A 42 5.89 0.70 11.85
N ARG A 43 4.99 -0.01 12.54
CA ARG A 43 5.21 -0.55 13.91
C ARG A 43 5.01 -2.06 14.00
N THR A 44 4.90 -2.76 12.88
CA THR A 44 4.71 -4.21 12.87
C THR A 44 5.98 -4.94 13.26
N ASN A 45 5.86 -6.02 14.03
CA ASN A 45 6.93 -6.97 14.34
C ASN A 45 7.00 -8.13 13.31
N ARG A 46 6.15 -8.10 12.28
CA ARG A 46 6.12 -9.09 11.20
C ARG A 46 6.14 -8.43 9.84
N ALA A 47 7.02 -7.45 9.68
CA ALA A 47 7.16 -6.71 8.43
C ALA A 47 7.23 -7.69 7.23
N PRO A 48 6.50 -7.41 6.13
CA PRO A 48 5.73 -6.21 5.86
C PRO A 48 4.25 -6.23 6.29
N PHE A 49 3.81 -7.30 6.94
CA PHE A 49 2.39 -7.55 7.20
C PHE A 49 1.88 -6.83 8.44
N CYS A 50 0.58 -6.57 8.51
CA CYS A 50 -0.04 -5.99 9.71
C CYS A 50 -0.16 -7.03 10.82
N ASP A 51 0.23 -6.67 12.05
CA ASP A 51 0.07 -7.41 13.30
C ASP A 51 -0.83 -6.68 14.32
N GLN A 52 -1.57 -5.68 13.86
CA GLN A 52 -2.44 -4.83 14.69
C GLN A 52 -1.71 -3.89 15.68
N SER A 53 -0.38 -3.76 15.60
CA SER A 53 0.39 -2.83 16.45
C SER A 53 -0.07 -1.36 16.34
N HIS A 54 -0.77 -0.98 15.27
CA HIS A 54 -1.36 0.36 15.11
C HIS A 54 -2.34 0.74 16.24
N ASN A 55 -3.00 -0.24 16.87
CA ASN A 55 -3.92 -0.01 17.99
C ASN A 55 -3.18 0.48 19.25
N SER A 56 -2.00 -0.07 19.52
CA SER A 56 -1.22 0.26 20.72
C SER A 56 -0.40 1.54 20.57
N PHE A 57 -0.07 1.93 19.33
CA PHE A 57 0.81 3.08 19.04
C PHE A 57 0.07 4.31 18.52
N PHE A 58 -1.28 4.32 18.58
CA PHE A 58 -2.13 5.43 18.14
C PHE A 58 -1.73 5.97 16.76
N PHE A 59 -1.80 5.11 15.75
CA PHE A 59 -1.51 5.52 14.39
C PHE A 59 -2.59 6.47 13.88
N ASN A 60 -2.40 7.77 14.05
CA ASN A 60 -3.29 8.79 13.49
C ASN A 60 -2.77 9.23 12.13
N THR A 61 -3.63 9.09 11.15
CA THR A 61 -3.25 9.24 9.76
C THR A 61 -3.63 10.60 9.19
N HIS A 62 -4.59 11.30 9.83
CA HIS A 62 -5.23 12.51 9.29
C HIS A 62 -5.34 12.44 7.76
N ASP A 63 -5.70 11.26 7.23
CA ASP A 63 -5.49 10.91 5.83
C ASP A 63 -6.18 11.96 4.97
N GLN A 64 -5.42 12.81 4.28
CA GLN A 64 -5.96 13.89 3.44
C GLN A 64 -6.44 13.36 2.08
N LEU A 65 -6.97 12.15 2.05
CA LEU A 65 -7.45 11.51 0.83
C LEU A 65 -8.59 12.31 0.18
N GLU A 66 -9.37 13.02 0.99
CA GLU A 66 -10.53 13.75 0.50
C GLU A 66 -10.23 15.01 -0.34
N ARG A 67 -8.99 15.53 -0.42
CA ARG A 67 -8.81 16.88 -1.00
C ARG A 67 -7.66 17.17 -1.96
N LYS A 68 -6.94 16.18 -2.52
CA LYS A 68 -5.97 16.51 -3.60
C LYS A 68 -5.57 15.43 -4.61
N TYR A 69 -6.06 14.19 -4.48
CA TYR A 69 -5.66 13.08 -5.37
C TYR A 69 -6.74 12.63 -6.34
N ALA A 70 -7.85 13.37 -6.40
CA ALA A 70 -8.85 13.21 -7.43
C ALA A 70 -8.19 13.40 -8.80
N VAL A 71 -8.02 12.27 -9.49
CA VAL A 71 -7.71 12.17 -10.93
C VAL A 71 -6.29 12.58 -11.32
N SER A 72 -5.31 11.71 -11.06
CA SER A 72 -4.09 11.64 -11.89
C SER A 72 -3.37 10.30 -11.72
N GLY A 73 -3.96 9.26 -12.29
CA GLY A 73 -3.18 8.18 -12.89
C GLY A 73 -3.61 8.15 -14.36
N LYS A 74 -2.67 8.00 -15.30
CA LYS A 74 -3.04 7.73 -16.69
C LYS A 74 -3.99 6.53 -16.68
N LEU A 75 -5.26 6.77 -17.01
CA LEU A 75 -6.21 5.70 -17.31
C LEU A 75 -5.67 5.05 -18.57
N THR A 76 -4.89 3.99 -18.42
CA THR A 76 -4.56 3.13 -19.53
C THR A 76 -5.68 2.12 -19.64
N ASN A 77 -6.30 2.00 -20.82
CA ASN A 77 -7.30 0.97 -21.17
C ASN A 77 -6.72 -0.46 -21.17
N GLN A 78 -5.70 -0.74 -20.35
CA GLN A 78 -5.11 -2.06 -20.19
C GLN A 78 -5.96 -2.82 -19.18
N GLU A 79 -7.14 -3.26 -19.62
CA GLU A 79 -7.83 -4.36 -18.97
C GLU A 79 -7.02 -5.63 -19.23
N GLY A 80 -6.40 -6.17 -18.17
CA GLY A 80 -5.55 -7.35 -18.27
C GLY A 80 -4.07 -7.02 -18.21
N GLY A 81 -3.34 -7.89 -17.52
CA GLY A 81 -1.92 -7.73 -17.18
C GLY A 81 -1.65 -8.23 -15.78
N GLU A 82 -0.47 -8.81 -15.57
CA GLU A 82 -0.02 -9.23 -14.24
C GLU A 82 0.13 -8.00 -13.35
N VAL A 83 -0.50 -8.02 -12.17
CA VAL A 83 -0.25 -7.02 -11.13
C VAL A 83 0.88 -7.53 -10.24
N VAL A 84 1.91 -6.72 -10.03
CA VAL A 84 3.03 -7.04 -9.15
C VAL A 84 3.01 -6.10 -7.95
N VAL A 85 3.10 -6.67 -6.75
CA VAL A 85 3.15 -5.96 -5.47
C VAL A 85 4.47 -6.33 -4.81
N ALA A 86 5.42 -5.39 -4.74
CA ALA A 86 6.74 -5.62 -4.18
C ALA A 86 6.95 -4.83 -2.88
N ALA A 87 7.30 -5.53 -1.79
CA ALA A 87 7.76 -4.89 -0.57
C ALA A 87 9.24 -4.50 -0.75
N ILE A 88 9.53 -3.20 -0.87
CA ILE A 88 10.90 -2.73 -0.98
C ILE A 88 11.52 -2.72 0.41
N GLN A 89 12.68 -3.36 0.57
CA GLN A 89 13.44 -3.36 1.82
C GLN A 89 13.66 -1.93 2.31
N ASN A 90 13.31 -1.67 3.58
CA ASN A 90 13.35 -0.35 4.22
C ASN A 90 12.60 0.75 3.45
N GLY A 91 11.60 0.35 2.65
CA GLY A 91 10.98 1.20 1.64
C GLY A 91 9.46 1.07 1.56
N PRO A 92 8.86 1.63 0.49
CA PRO A 92 7.43 1.57 0.27
C PRO A 92 6.97 0.20 -0.23
N MET A 93 5.65 0.00 -0.26
CA MET A 93 5.07 -1.02 -1.13
C MET A 93 4.99 -0.48 -2.55
N HIS A 94 5.65 -1.13 -3.51
CA HIS A 94 5.64 -0.73 -4.92
C HIS A 94 4.66 -1.62 -5.70
N ILE A 95 3.69 -1.00 -6.37
CA ILE A 95 2.68 -1.69 -7.15
C ILE A 95 2.83 -1.31 -8.62
N SER A 96 2.87 -2.32 -9.48
CA SER A 96 2.87 -2.20 -10.94
C SER A 96 1.71 -3.02 -11.52
N GLY A 97 1.01 -2.49 -12.51
CA GLY A 97 -0.21 -3.09 -13.07
C GLY A 97 -1.49 -2.42 -12.58
N ALA A 98 -2.64 -2.78 -13.16
CA ALA A 98 -3.91 -2.11 -12.90
C ALA A 98 -4.34 -2.24 -11.43
N VAL A 99 -4.42 -1.10 -10.74
CA VAL A 99 -4.76 -1.03 -9.31
C VAL A 99 -5.77 0.09 -9.01
N SER A 100 -6.75 -0.24 -8.17
CA SER A 100 -7.74 0.68 -7.61
C SER A 100 -7.47 0.84 -6.12
N ILE A 101 -7.38 2.07 -5.64
CA ILE A 101 -7.30 2.38 -4.22
C ILE A 101 -8.67 2.89 -3.77
N VAL A 102 -9.15 2.36 -2.66
CA VAL A 102 -10.47 2.65 -2.10
C VAL A 102 -10.38 2.96 -0.62
N ASP A 103 -11.32 3.74 -0.12
CA ASP A 103 -11.62 3.89 1.30
C ASP A 103 -13.12 3.68 1.55
N ASP A 104 -13.63 4.09 2.71
CA ASP A 104 -15.05 3.93 3.04
C ASP A 104 -15.98 4.87 2.23
N SER A 105 -15.43 5.91 1.58
CA SER A 105 -16.15 6.81 0.67
C SER A 105 -16.17 6.30 -0.78
N GLY A 106 -15.42 5.23 -1.09
CA GLY A 106 -15.39 4.58 -2.39
C GLY A 106 -14.02 4.65 -3.07
N VAL A 107 -13.99 4.70 -4.40
CA VAL A 107 -12.73 4.75 -5.17
C VAL A 107 -12.11 6.13 -5.07
N THR A 108 -10.90 6.21 -4.52
CA THR A 108 -10.15 7.46 -4.34
C THR A 108 -9.03 7.65 -5.36
N TRP A 109 -8.49 6.56 -5.91
CA TRP A 109 -7.42 6.63 -6.91
C TRP A 109 -7.39 5.39 -7.82
N ARG A 110 -6.94 5.58 -9.08
CA ARG A 110 -6.68 4.52 -10.05
C ARG A 110 -5.40 4.79 -10.82
N GLY A 111 -4.68 3.73 -11.17
CA GLY A 111 -3.52 3.83 -12.04
C GLY A 111 -2.82 2.48 -12.23
N THR A 112 -1.62 2.54 -12.80
CA THR A 112 -0.80 1.36 -13.10
C THR A 112 0.53 1.32 -12.36
N GLN A 113 0.90 2.40 -11.68
CA GLN A 113 2.09 2.49 -10.85
C GLN A 113 1.81 3.35 -9.62
N VAL A 114 2.10 2.82 -8.44
CA VAL A 114 1.98 3.56 -7.18
C VAL A 114 2.96 3.03 -6.14
N LYS A 115 3.42 3.92 -5.25
CA LYS A 115 4.22 3.59 -4.08
C LYS A 115 3.46 3.98 -2.82
N LEU A 116 3.11 3.00 -1.99
CA LEU A 116 2.38 3.22 -0.74
C LEU A 116 3.34 3.25 0.46
N CYS A 117 3.07 4.18 1.37
CA CYS A 117 3.85 4.38 2.58
C CYS A 117 3.67 3.21 3.55
N ARG A 118 4.78 2.56 3.93
CA ARG A 118 4.84 1.53 4.97
C ARG A 118 5.41 2.03 6.30
N CYS A 119 6.15 3.15 6.31
CA CYS A 119 6.83 3.65 7.51
C CYS A 119 5.92 4.47 8.45
N GLY A 120 4.71 4.82 8.02
CA GLY A 120 3.77 5.64 8.78
C GLY A 120 4.15 7.12 8.93
N LEU A 121 5.20 7.60 8.25
CA LEU A 121 5.75 8.96 8.43
C LEU A 121 5.61 9.87 7.21
N SER A 122 5.09 9.39 6.07
CA SER A 122 4.88 10.25 4.91
C SER A 122 3.95 11.43 5.24
N GLN A 123 4.19 12.58 4.62
CA GLN A 123 3.33 13.76 4.69
C GLN A 123 2.22 13.74 3.64
N ILE A 124 2.24 12.76 2.73
CA ILE A 124 1.24 12.56 1.67
C ILE A 124 0.62 11.16 1.75
N LYS A 125 0.40 10.65 2.97
CA LYS A 125 -0.26 9.35 3.17
C LYS A 125 -1.56 9.29 2.36
N PRO A 126 -1.87 8.15 1.74
CA PRO A 126 -1.22 6.83 1.86
C PRO A 126 0.03 6.66 0.99
N PHE A 127 0.41 7.64 0.19
CA PHE A 127 1.52 7.55 -0.76
C PHE A 127 2.87 7.72 -0.06
N CYS A 128 3.92 7.24 -0.72
CA CYS A 128 5.29 7.42 -0.27
C CYS A 128 5.92 8.68 -0.90
N ASP A 129 6.39 9.61 -0.08
CA ASP A 129 7.21 10.78 -0.48
C ASP A 129 8.72 10.58 -0.27
N GLY A 130 9.16 9.41 0.17
CA GLY A 130 10.57 9.14 0.46
C GLY A 130 11.01 9.49 1.88
N THR A 131 10.11 9.92 2.77
CA THR A 131 10.43 10.20 4.20
C THR A 131 11.13 9.01 4.89
N HIS A 132 10.80 7.78 4.51
CA HIS A 132 11.45 6.56 5.03
C HIS A 132 12.99 6.59 4.94
N LYS A 133 13.57 7.25 3.93
CA LYS A 133 15.04 7.33 3.75
C LYS A 133 15.74 8.11 4.86
N LYS A 134 15.01 8.93 5.60
CA LYS A 134 15.54 9.78 6.67
C LYS A 134 15.23 9.22 8.07
N THR A 135 14.68 8.00 8.14
CA THR A 135 14.11 7.44 9.37
C THR A 135 14.48 5.96 9.50
N ASN A 136 14.74 5.46 10.71
CA ASN A 136 15.04 4.04 10.94
C ASN A 136 13.79 3.21 11.31
N ARG A 137 12.59 3.61 10.85
CA ARG A 137 11.33 2.95 11.27
C ARG A 137 11.05 1.59 10.61
N LEU A 138 11.67 1.31 9.46
CA LEU A 138 11.48 0.05 8.74
C LEU A 138 12.65 -0.93 8.93
N ASN A 139 13.66 -0.54 9.71
CA ASN A 139 14.87 -1.32 9.98
C ASN A 139 14.72 -2.20 11.24
N GLN A 140 13.50 -2.54 11.66
CA GLN A 140 13.20 -3.26 12.90
C GLN A 140 12.58 -4.62 12.60
#